data_AF-A0A920H3K7-F1
#
_entry.id   AF-A0A920H3K7-F1
#
_cell.length_a   1.000
_cell.length_b   1.000
_cell.length_c   1.000
_cell.angle_alpha   90.00
_cell.angle_beta   90.00
_cell.angle_gamma   90.00
#
_symmetry.space_group_name_H-M   'P 1'
#
loop_
_entity.id
_entity.type
_entity.pdbx_description
1 polymer ?
#
loop_
_entity_poly.entity_id
_entity_poly.type
_entity_poly.pdbx_seq_one_letter_code
_entity_poly.pdbx_strand_id
1 'polypeptide(L)'
;MLDSNGVSTIIGQSATVSLRDAALMNGLLVHGLDYDDTHLASVVHCSASAFPAALALAERRGLTGAELLLATLMAIEVDAMLGTQAGGVFQQVGFHPTGVVGVFGATVAAARMMGARQRSVGARTGCGAQFE
;
A
#
# COMPACT_ATOMS: atom_id res chain seq x y z
N MET A 1 18.91 11.40 -2.68
CA MET A 1 19.52 10.35 -3.52
C MET A 1 18.74 9.07 -3.27
N LEU A 2 18.31 8.40 -4.33
CA LEU A 2 17.70 7.07 -4.24
C LEU A 2 18.79 6.07 -3.87
N ASP A 3 18.54 5.22 -2.87
CA ASP A 3 19.44 4.15 -2.45
C ASP A 3 19.18 2.90 -3.28
N SER A 4 20.16 2.50 -4.07
CA SER A 4 20.10 1.32 -4.94
C SER A 4 20.34 0.00 -4.21
N ASN A 5 20.59 -0.01 -2.90
CA ASN A 5 20.81 -1.23 -2.12
C ASN A 5 19.50 -1.84 -1.58
N GLY A 6 18.59 -2.22 -2.48
CA GLY A 6 17.37 -2.90 -2.08
C GLY A 6 16.85 -3.92 -3.10
N VAL A 7 15.73 -4.54 -2.77
CA VAL A 7 15.11 -5.61 -3.56
C VAL A 7 13.71 -5.25 -4.06
N SER A 8 13.27 -4.01 -3.80
CA SER A 8 11.94 -3.53 -4.20
C SER A 8 12.03 -2.82 -5.55
N THR A 9 11.06 -3.04 -6.42
CA THR A 9 11.08 -2.57 -7.81
C THR A 9 10.44 -1.20 -7.97
N ILE A 10 10.87 -0.47 -9.01
CA ILE A 10 10.14 0.70 -9.52
C ILE A 10 9.33 0.24 -10.75
N ILE A 11 8.03 0.51 -10.76
CA ILE A 11 7.11 0.09 -11.82
C ILE A 11 7.61 0.63 -13.17
N GLY A 12 7.74 -0.26 -14.15
CA GLY A 12 8.22 0.10 -15.49
C GLY A 12 9.73 0.31 -15.59
N GLN A 13 10.52 0.00 -14.55
CA GLN A 13 11.98 0.07 -14.57
C GLN A 13 12.62 -1.27 -14.20
N SER A 14 13.82 -1.53 -14.70
CA SER A 14 14.62 -2.70 -14.32
C SER A 14 15.39 -2.53 -13.01
N ALA A 15 15.39 -1.33 -12.43
CA ALA A 15 16.11 -1.01 -11.22
C ALA A 15 15.38 -1.54 -9.97
N THR A 16 16.18 -1.97 -8.99
CA THR A 16 15.71 -2.24 -7.63
C THR A 16 16.32 -1.22 -6.68
N VAL A 17 15.56 -0.81 -5.67
CA VAL A 17 15.93 0.23 -4.72
C VAL A 17 15.48 -0.14 -3.31
N SER A 18 15.86 0.66 -2.34
CA SER A 18 15.37 0.54 -0.96
C SER A 18 13.83 0.54 -0.91
N LEU A 19 13.25 -0.14 0.09
CA LEU A 19 11.79 -0.21 0.26
C LEU A 19 11.14 1.19 0.28
N ARG A 20 11.76 2.13 0.99
CA ARG A 20 11.27 3.50 1.12
C ARG A 20 11.23 4.19 -0.23
N ASP A 21 12.30 4.04 -1.01
CA ASP A 21 12.43 4.72 -2.28
C ASP A 21 11.53 4.08 -3.35
N ALA A 22 11.37 2.75 -3.35
CA ALA A 22 10.40 2.07 -4.21
C ALA A 22 8.97 2.54 -3.92
N ALA A 23 8.56 2.58 -2.65
CA ALA A 23 7.24 3.05 -2.26
C ALA A 23 7.00 4.52 -2.68
N LEU A 24 8.01 5.39 -2.48
CA LEU A 24 7.93 6.80 -2.87
C LEU A 24 7.85 6.98 -4.39
N MET A 25 8.74 6.33 -5.15
CA MET A 25 8.78 6.46 -6.61
C MET A 25 7.53 5.87 -7.25
N ASN A 26 7.07 4.71 -6.78
CA ASN A 26 5.84 4.11 -7.29
C ASN A 26 4.60 4.95 -6.92
N GLY A 27 4.55 5.55 -5.74
CA GLY A 27 3.48 6.51 -5.38
C GLY A 27 3.46 7.73 -6.30
N LEU A 28 4.64 8.29 -6.60
CA LEU A 28 4.78 9.39 -7.56
C LEU A 28 4.33 8.97 -8.97
N LEU A 29 4.68 7.76 -9.42
CA LEU A 29 4.28 7.26 -10.74
C LEU A 29 2.77 7.04 -10.83
N VAL A 30 2.14 6.53 -9.77
CA VAL A 30 0.69 6.28 -9.74
C VAL A 30 -0.08 7.60 -9.77
N HIS A 31 0.29 8.57 -8.93
CA HIS A 31 -0.46 9.82 -8.78
C HIS A 31 0.00 10.92 -9.75
N GLY A 32 1.16 10.79 -10.39
CA GLY A 32 1.83 11.91 -11.07
C GLY A 32 1.11 12.47 -12.30
N LEU A 33 0.13 11.74 -12.85
CA LEU A 33 -0.68 12.19 -13.99
C LEU A 33 -2.15 12.44 -13.62
N ASP A 34 -2.51 12.33 -12.34
CA ASP A 34 -3.90 12.35 -11.86
C ASP A 34 -4.81 11.36 -12.64
N TYR A 35 -4.24 10.20 -13.01
CA TYR A 35 -4.91 9.16 -13.81
C TYR A 35 -5.17 7.87 -13.01
N ASP A 36 -4.95 7.96 -11.71
CA ASP A 36 -5.26 6.96 -10.70
C ASP A 36 -6.74 7.01 -10.27
N ASP A 37 -7.12 6.12 -9.36
CA ASP A 37 -8.49 5.97 -8.92
C ASP A 37 -8.97 7.14 -8.05
N THR A 38 -10.28 7.24 -7.86
CA THR A 38 -10.85 8.14 -6.86
C THR A 38 -11.99 7.43 -6.14
N HIS A 39 -11.87 7.30 -4.83
CA HIS A 39 -12.99 6.91 -3.99
C HIS A 39 -13.92 8.12 -3.78
N LEU A 40 -15.02 8.15 -4.53
CA LEU A 40 -15.88 9.34 -4.67
C LEU A 40 -16.41 9.89 -3.34
N ALA A 41 -16.80 9.02 -2.40
CA ALA A 41 -17.39 9.46 -1.13
C ALA A 41 -16.37 10.08 -0.16
N SER A 42 -15.08 9.82 -0.35
CA SER A 42 -14.01 10.41 0.48
C SER A 42 -13.22 11.48 -0.28
N VAL A 43 -13.31 11.50 -1.62
CA VAL A 43 -12.45 12.32 -2.51
C VAL A 43 -10.97 12.01 -2.25
N VAL A 44 -10.66 10.72 -2.14
CA VAL A 44 -9.31 10.21 -1.87
C VAL A 44 -8.88 9.29 -3.00
N HIS A 45 -7.64 9.43 -3.43
CA HIS A 45 -6.96 8.52 -4.36
C HIS A 45 -6.29 7.39 -3.56
N CYS A 46 -7.10 6.45 -3.06
CA CYS A 46 -6.62 5.48 -2.07
C CYS A 46 -5.51 4.58 -2.62
N SER A 47 -5.62 4.16 -3.90
CA SER A 47 -4.64 3.24 -4.50
C SER A 47 -3.24 3.85 -4.63
N ALA A 48 -3.15 5.19 -4.74
CA ALA A 48 -1.91 5.94 -4.93
C ALA A 48 -0.91 5.80 -3.78
N SER A 49 -1.40 5.53 -2.57
CA SER A 49 -0.56 5.28 -1.40
C SER A 49 -0.57 3.82 -0.98
N ALA A 50 -1.74 3.17 -1.03
CA ALA A 50 -1.94 1.80 -0.60
C ALA A 50 -1.10 0.79 -1.40
N PHE A 51 -1.22 0.82 -2.73
CA PHE A 51 -0.57 -0.18 -3.58
C PHE A 51 0.97 -0.06 -3.60
N PRO A 52 1.56 1.13 -3.78
CA PRO A 52 3.02 1.31 -3.73
C PRO A 52 3.67 0.86 -2.43
N ALA A 53 3.06 1.20 -1.28
CA ALA A 53 3.57 0.79 0.03
C ALA A 53 3.49 -0.72 0.22
N ALA A 54 2.36 -1.32 -0.14
CA ALA A 54 2.14 -2.76 -0.03
C ALA A 54 3.05 -3.56 -0.98
N LEU A 55 3.23 -3.11 -2.22
CA LEU A 55 4.09 -3.76 -3.22
C LEU A 55 5.54 -3.79 -2.75
N ALA A 56 6.10 -2.64 -2.36
CA ALA A 56 7.49 -2.55 -1.93
C ALA A 56 7.78 -3.47 -0.72
N LEU A 57 6.83 -3.55 0.22
CA LEU A 57 6.95 -4.41 1.39
C LEU A 57 6.75 -5.90 1.07
N ALA A 58 5.82 -6.22 0.16
CA ALA A 58 5.60 -7.59 -0.31
C ALA A 58 6.86 -8.16 -0.96
N GLU A 59 7.49 -7.41 -1.86
CA GLU A 59 8.75 -7.79 -2.51
C GLU A 59 9.87 -7.99 -1.47
N ARG A 60 10.04 -7.03 -0.55
CA ARG A 60 11.07 -7.14 0.50
C ARG A 60 10.90 -8.36 1.40
N ARG A 61 9.67 -8.81 1.62
CA ARG A 61 9.35 -9.92 2.53
C ARG A 61 9.07 -11.24 1.82
N GLY A 62 9.03 -11.26 0.49
CA GLY A 62 8.66 -12.44 -0.29
C GLY A 62 7.22 -12.88 -0.05
N LEU A 63 6.29 -11.93 0.08
CA LEU A 63 4.87 -12.23 0.29
C LEU A 63 4.19 -12.66 -1.01
N THR A 64 3.14 -13.44 -0.88
CA THR A 64 2.32 -13.89 -2.00
C THR A 64 1.46 -12.75 -2.57
N GLY A 65 1.02 -12.89 -3.82
CA GLY A 65 0.08 -11.93 -4.42
C GLY A 65 -1.24 -11.79 -3.65
N ALA A 66 -1.72 -12.88 -3.02
CA ALA A 66 -2.92 -12.82 -2.17
C ALA A 66 -2.69 -11.97 -0.91
N GLU A 67 -1.52 -12.06 -0.29
CA GLU A 67 -1.16 -11.23 0.86
C GLU A 67 -0.97 -9.76 0.47
N LEU A 68 -0.41 -9.51 -0.73
CA LEU A 68 -0.36 -8.16 -1.32
C LEU A 68 -1.75 -7.57 -1.50
N LEU A 69 -2.63 -8.28 -2.22
CA LEU A 69 -3.99 -7.80 -2.49
C LEU A 69 -4.77 -7.54 -1.21
N LEU A 70 -4.71 -8.46 -0.24
CA LEU A 70 -5.39 -8.29 1.04
C LEU A 70 -4.91 -7.04 1.80
N ALA A 71 -3.60 -6.83 1.89
CA ALA A 71 -3.07 -5.65 2.57
C ALA A 71 -3.43 -4.35 1.85
N THR A 72 -3.39 -4.33 0.51
CA THR A 72 -3.81 -3.18 -0.30
C THR A 72 -5.29 -2.85 -0.08
N LEU A 73 -6.16 -3.86 -0.07
CA LEU A 73 -7.59 -3.66 0.18
C LEU A 73 -7.86 -3.13 1.60
N MET A 74 -7.15 -3.65 2.60
CA MET A 74 -7.26 -3.14 3.98
C MET A 74 -6.82 -1.67 4.08
N ALA A 75 -5.76 -1.27 3.36
CA ALA A 75 -5.33 0.13 3.32
C ALA A 75 -6.38 1.03 2.66
N ILE A 76 -6.91 0.62 1.50
CA ILE A 76 -7.95 1.37 0.79
C ILE A 76 -9.19 1.57 1.65
N GLU A 77 -9.65 0.53 2.35
CA GLU A 77 -10.81 0.60 3.24
C GLU A 77 -10.60 1.61 4.37
N VAL A 78 -9.43 1.61 5.00
CA VAL A 78 -9.08 2.54 6.07
C VAL A 78 -9.06 3.98 5.57
N ASP A 79 -8.42 4.23 4.43
CA ASP A 79 -8.32 5.57 3.85
C ASP A 79 -9.69 6.10 3.42
N ALA A 80 -10.50 5.24 2.80
CA ALA A 80 -11.87 5.55 2.41
C ALA A 80 -12.73 5.89 3.64
N MET A 81 -12.68 5.07 4.69
CA MET A 81 -13.42 5.30 5.93
C MET A 81 -13.02 6.63 6.58
N LEU A 82 -11.72 6.91 6.71
CA LEU A 82 -11.22 8.15 7.31
C LEU A 82 -11.63 9.38 6.50
N GLY A 83 -11.46 9.33 5.18
CA GLY A 83 -11.80 10.45 4.31
C GLY A 83 -13.31 10.71 4.24
N THR A 84 -14.13 9.66 4.19
CA THR A 84 -15.59 9.79 4.24
C THR A 84 -16.04 10.35 5.59
N GLN A 85 -15.46 9.89 6.70
CA GLN A 85 -15.78 10.39 8.03
C GLN A 85 -15.37 11.86 8.23
N ALA A 86 -14.28 12.29 7.59
CA ALA A 86 -13.85 13.68 7.63
C ALA A 86 -14.83 14.64 6.91
N GLY A 87 -15.71 14.13 6.04
CA GLY A 87 -16.83 14.90 5.49
C GLY A 87 -16.42 16.16 4.72
N GLY A 88 -15.26 16.16 4.07
CA GLY A 88 -14.76 17.30 3.31
C GLY A 88 -13.99 18.36 4.11
N VAL A 89 -13.81 18.18 5.43
CA VAL A 89 -13.13 19.17 6.30
C VAL A 89 -11.70 19.43 5.84
N PHE A 90 -10.96 18.40 5.41
CA PHE A 90 -9.59 18.57 4.95
C PHE A 90 -9.48 19.59 3.82
N GLN A 91 -10.34 19.49 2.81
CA GLN A 91 -10.38 20.43 1.69
C GLN A 91 -10.77 21.84 2.15
N GLN A 92 -11.75 21.96 3.05
CA GLN A 92 -12.23 23.24 3.57
C GLN A 92 -11.13 24.03 4.30
N VAL A 93 -10.19 23.32 4.94
CA VAL A 93 -9.05 23.93 5.63
C VAL A 93 -7.75 23.87 4.81
N GLY A 94 -7.83 23.55 3.52
CA GLY A 94 -6.71 23.64 2.58
C GLY A 94 -5.78 22.41 2.52
N PHE A 95 -6.13 21.32 3.19
CA PHE A 95 -5.40 20.05 3.11
C PHE A 95 -5.89 19.19 1.95
N HIS A 96 -4.96 18.47 1.31
CA HIS A 96 -5.27 17.45 0.32
C HIS A 96 -5.59 16.11 1.01
N PRO A 97 -6.83 15.58 0.91
CA PRO A 97 -7.25 14.38 1.63
C PRO A 97 -6.32 13.19 1.42
N THR A 98 -5.93 12.90 0.16
CA THR A 98 -5.02 11.78 -0.17
C THR A 98 -3.71 11.87 0.60
N GLY A 99 -3.14 13.07 0.74
CA GLY A 99 -1.89 13.25 1.48
C GLY A 99 -2.06 13.12 3.00
N VAL A 100 -3.26 13.42 3.52
CA VAL A 100 -3.56 13.33 4.96
C VAL A 100 -3.88 11.91 5.37
N VAL A 101 -4.78 11.23 4.64
CA VAL A 101 -5.29 9.92 5.08
C VAL A 101 -4.43 8.76 4.58
N GLY A 102 -3.81 8.85 3.40
CA GLY A 102 -3.12 7.71 2.77
C GLY A 102 -1.99 7.09 3.61
N VAL A 103 -1.39 7.87 4.51
CA VAL A 103 -0.38 7.36 5.45
C VAL A 103 -0.96 6.34 6.44
N PHE A 104 -2.23 6.46 6.83
CA PHE A 104 -2.89 5.55 7.76
C PHE A 104 -3.16 4.21 7.11
N GLY A 105 -3.73 4.18 5.90
CA GLY A 105 -3.91 2.96 5.12
C GLY A 105 -2.59 2.25 4.87
N ALA A 106 -1.56 2.96 4.39
CA ALA A 106 -0.22 2.42 4.19
C ALA A 106 0.37 1.81 5.48
N THR A 107 0.13 2.45 6.63
CA THR A 107 0.56 1.94 7.94
C THR A 107 -0.18 0.65 8.33
N VAL A 108 -1.49 0.56 8.07
CA VAL A 108 -2.29 -0.66 8.31
C VAL A 108 -1.82 -1.81 7.42
N ALA A 109 -1.58 -1.56 6.13
CA ALA A 109 -1.00 -2.56 5.22
C ALA A 109 0.36 -3.05 5.74
N ALA A 110 1.23 -2.13 6.14
CA ALA A 110 2.54 -2.48 6.68
C ALA A 110 2.43 -3.33 7.95
N ALA A 111 1.57 -2.95 8.90
CA ALA A 111 1.32 -3.71 10.12
C ALA A 111 0.81 -5.13 9.80
N ARG A 112 -0.17 -5.25 8.91
CA ARG A 112 -0.73 -6.53 8.45
C ARG A 112 0.32 -7.44 7.81
N MET A 113 1.21 -6.87 7.00
CA MET A 113 2.27 -7.59 6.31
C MET A 113 3.46 -7.94 7.21
N MET A 114 3.70 -7.13 8.26
CA MET A 114 4.70 -7.46 9.27
C MET A 114 4.31 -8.69 10.09
N GLY A 115 3.02 -8.88 10.36
CA GLY A 115 2.47 -10.09 11.00
C GLY A 115 2.29 -11.30 10.08
N ALA A 116 2.29 -11.13 8.75
CA ALA A 116 2.02 -12.21 7.79
C ALA A 116 3.11 -13.30 7.69
N ARG A 117 4.31 -13.07 8.26
CA ARG A 117 5.41 -14.04 8.16
C ARG A 117 5.28 -15.16 9.20
N GLN A 118 4.46 -16.17 8.87
CA GLN A 118 4.57 -17.52 9.42
C GLN A 118 4.24 -18.67 8.44
N ARG A 119 3.98 -18.41 7.16
CA ARG A 119 3.83 -19.50 6.17
C ARG A 119 4.86 -19.39 5.07
N SER A 120 5.99 -20.06 5.29
CA SER A 120 6.94 -20.38 4.23
C SER A 120 6.21 -21.15 3.13
N VAL A 121 6.12 -20.57 1.93
CA VAL A 121 5.68 -21.26 0.72
C VAL A 121 6.77 -22.27 0.36
N GLY A 122 6.64 -23.48 0.90
CA GLY A 122 7.63 -24.53 0.77
C GLY A 122 7.20 -25.85 1.39
N ALA A 123 5.92 -26.19 1.35
CA ALA A 123 5.48 -27.57 1.58
C ALA A 123 4.14 -27.81 0.87
N ARG A 124 4.21 -28.66 -0.16
CA ARG A 124 3.06 -29.39 -0.69
C ARG A 124 2.57 -30.33 0.42
N THR A 125 1.74 -29.84 1.32
CA THR A 125 0.96 -30.69 2.21
C THR A 125 -0.32 -29.96 2.60
N GLY A 126 -1.44 -30.46 2.09
CA GLY A 126 -2.73 -30.17 2.69
C GLY A 126 -2.73 -30.72 4.11
N CYS A 127 -2.86 -29.85 5.10
CA CYS A 127 -3.54 -30.15 6.34
C CYS A 127 -3.90 -28.84 7.02
N GLY A 128 -5.14 -28.75 7.49
CA GLY A 128 -5.77 -27.53 7.97
C GLY A 128 -5.23 -27.00 9.30
N ALA A 129 -5.59 -25.74 9.54
CA ALA A 129 -5.76 -25.05 10.81
C ALA A 129 -6.34 -23.67 10.38
N GLN A 130 -7.62 -23.31 10.56
CA GLN A 130 -8.31 -23.00 11.83
C GLN A 130 -7.32 -22.33 12.80
N PHE A 131 -7.53 -21.10 13.26
CA PHE A 131 -8.55 -20.67 14.21
C PHE A 131 -8.73 -19.13 14.12
N GLU A 132 -9.97 -18.66 14.23
CA GLU A 132 -10.50 -17.77 15.30
C GLU A 132 -10.20 -16.29 15.11
#